data_AF-A0A0L0BBI4-F1
#
_entry.id   AF-A0A0L0BBI4-F1
#
_cell.length_a   1.000
_cell.length_b   1.000
_cell.length_c   1.000
_cell.angle_alpha   90.00
_cell.angle_beta   90.00
_cell.angle_gamma   90.00
#
_symmetry.space_group_name_H-M   'P 1'
#
loop_
_entity.id
_entity.type
_entity.pdbx_description
1 polymer ?
#
loop_
_entity_poly.entity_id
_entity_poly.type
_entity_poly.pdbx_seq_one_letter_code
_entity_poly.pdbx_strand_id
1 'polypeptide(L)'
;MPVAGRRSSTGDESPVALKRRARKIGRILGGTYPYAVAELDFRNAFELLVATVLSAQTTDVRVNLTTPALFERYPDARALSEAQETELQEIIRPTGFYRAKTNSLLALSRRLVDEYDGVVPGRLEDLVTLPGVGRKTANVVLGNAFGVPGITVDTHFGRLARRFRWTAADDPVTVEHEVGALFEPRDWTLLSHQVIFHGRRICHARKPACGVCPLAALCPSYGEGETDPMKAAKLLKYELAPGREELLELMRAGRTRAELREASHGLSA
;
A
#
# COMPACT_ATOMS: atom_id res chain seq x y z
N MET A 1 -27.06 -22.86 -13.45
CA MET A 1 -26.29 -24.07 -13.07
C MET A 1 -25.30 -23.65 -11.99
N PRO A 2 -25.45 -24.08 -10.73
CA PRO A 2 -24.53 -23.68 -9.67
C PRO A 2 -23.19 -24.38 -9.91
N VAL A 3 -22.11 -23.60 -10.03
CA VAL A 3 -20.76 -24.16 -10.13
C VAL A 3 -20.42 -24.75 -8.76
N ALA A 4 -20.50 -26.07 -8.67
CA ALA A 4 -20.10 -26.82 -7.49
C ALA A 4 -18.68 -26.42 -7.09
N GLY A 5 -18.53 -25.82 -5.91
CA GLY A 5 -17.25 -25.46 -5.33
C GLY A 5 -16.41 -26.72 -5.15
N ARG A 6 -15.43 -26.93 -6.04
CA ARG A 6 -14.33 -27.86 -5.76
C ARG A 6 -13.59 -27.32 -4.55
N ARG A 7 -13.86 -27.87 -3.37
CA ARG A 7 -12.94 -27.80 -2.25
C ARG A 7 -11.62 -28.37 -2.75
N SER A 8 -10.62 -27.52 -2.92
CA SER A 8 -9.25 -27.94 -3.23
C SER A 8 -8.79 -28.84 -2.09
N SER A 9 -8.66 -30.14 -2.38
CA SER A 9 -8.12 -31.13 -1.47
C SER A 9 -6.75 -30.69 -0.97
N THR A 10 -6.64 -30.60 0.34
CA THR A 10 -5.43 -30.36 1.12
C THR A 10 -4.43 -31.51 0.89
N GLY A 11 -3.38 -31.23 0.13
CA GLY A 11 -2.14 -31.98 0.08
C GLY A 11 -1.02 -30.99 -0.21
N ASP A 12 0.12 -31.11 0.46
CA ASP A 12 1.24 -30.16 0.38
C ASP A 12 1.58 -29.82 -1.07
N GLU A 13 1.22 -28.59 -1.46
CA GLU A 13 1.54 -28.05 -2.77
C GLU A 13 3.06 -28.02 -2.91
N SER A 14 3.60 -28.67 -3.94
CA SER A 14 5.06 -28.65 -4.13
C SER A 14 5.56 -27.21 -4.31
N PRO A 15 6.83 -26.90 -3.95
CA PRO A 15 7.36 -25.54 -4.10
C PRO A 15 7.21 -24.98 -5.53
N VAL A 16 7.31 -25.84 -6.54
CA VAL A 16 7.11 -25.47 -7.95
C VAL A 16 5.65 -25.13 -8.24
N ALA A 17 4.70 -25.91 -7.72
CA ALA A 17 3.28 -25.62 -7.87
C ALA A 17 2.89 -24.32 -7.16
N LEU A 18 3.40 -24.09 -5.95
CA LEU A 18 3.22 -22.85 -5.19
C LEU A 18 3.71 -21.65 -5.99
N LYS A 19 4.96 -21.69 -6.48
CA LYS A 19 5.54 -20.62 -7.28
C LYS A 19 4.74 -20.35 -8.56
N ARG A 20 4.25 -21.40 -9.23
CA ARG A 20 3.38 -21.28 -10.41
C ARG A 20 2.05 -20.62 -10.07
N ARG A 21 1.41 -21.01 -8.97
CA ARG A 21 0.15 -20.45 -8.50
C ARG A 21 0.31 -19.00 -8.06
N ALA A 22 1.34 -18.68 -7.28
CA ALA A 22 1.68 -17.32 -6.86
C ALA A 22 1.87 -16.39 -8.07
N ARG A 23 2.68 -16.80 -9.06
CA ARG A 23 2.87 -16.03 -10.30
C ARG A 23 1.59 -15.89 -11.13
N LYS A 24 0.68 -16.88 -11.12
CA LYS A 24 -0.63 -16.77 -11.77
C LYS A 24 -1.54 -15.79 -11.04
N ILE A 25 -1.54 -15.79 -9.70
CA ILE A 25 -2.25 -14.80 -8.88
C ILE A 25 -1.70 -13.40 -9.19
N GLY A 26 -0.38 -13.21 -9.18
CA GLY A 26 0.25 -11.91 -9.49
C GLY A 26 -0.18 -11.37 -10.86
N ARG A 27 -0.22 -12.21 -11.90
CA ARG A 27 -0.72 -11.80 -13.23
C ARG A 27 -2.19 -11.39 -13.23
N ILE A 28 -3.07 -12.12 -12.52
CA ILE A 28 -4.49 -11.76 -12.43
C ILE A 28 -4.64 -10.43 -11.67
N LEU A 29 -3.90 -10.25 -10.57
CA LEU A 29 -3.89 -9.01 -9.82
C LEU A 29 -3.40 -7.83 -10.68
N GLY A 30 -2.37 -8.02 -11.50
CA GLY A 30 -1.90 -6.98 -12.42
C GLY A 30 -2.88 -6.63 -13.53
N GLY A 31 -3.65 -7.59 -14.04
CA GLY A 31 -4.77 -7.31 -14.95
C GLY A 31 -5.96 -6.65 -14.24
N THR A 32 -6.17 -6.94 -12.95
CA THR A 32 -7.27 -6.36 -12.16
C THR A 32 -6.98 -4.91 -11.79
N TYR A 33 -5.73 -4.62 -11.41
CA TYR A 33 -5.28 -3.30 -10.93
C TYR A 33 -4.06 -2.81 -11.73
N PRO A 34 -4.18 -2.58 -13.05
CA PRO A 34 -3.06 -2.11 -13.86
C PRO A 34 -2.58 -0.70 -13.47
N TYR A 35 -3.43 0.04 -12.76
CA TYR A 35 -3.21 1.40 -12.24
C TYR A 35 -2.76 1.41 -10.77
N ALA A 36 -2.41 0.26 -10.17
CA ALA A 36 -2.01 0.21 -8.77
C ALA A 36 -0.70 0.97 -8.53
N VAL A 37 -0.75 1.95 -7.64
CA VAL A 37 0.36 2.81 -7.21
C VAL A 37 0.27 3.08 -5.71
N ALA A 38 1.29 3.72 -5.12
CA ALA A 38 1.16 4.25 -3.77
C ALA A 38 -0.04 5.22 -3.71
N GLU A 39 -0.91 5.07 -2.71
CA GLU A 39 -2.12 5.91 -2.58
C GLU A 39 -1.85 7.27 -1.90
N LEU A 40 -0.62 7.49 -1.42
CA LEU A 40 -0.12 8.78 -0.93
C LEU A 40 0.32 9.66 -2.10
N ASP A 41 -0.02 10.94 -2.06
CA ASP A 41 0.39 11.90 -3.08
C ASP A 41 1.74 12.52 -2.74
N PHE A 42 2.66 12.54 -3.71
CA PHE A 42 4.00 13.09 -3.57
C PHE A 42 4.58 13.46 -4.94
N ARG A 43 5.52 14.41 -4.95
CA ARG A 43 6.25 14.86 -6.16
C ARG A 43 7.71 14.45 -6.17
N ASN A 44 8.27 14.10 -5.01
CA ASN A 44 9.67 13.73 -4.84
C ASN A 44 9.86 12.79 -3.62
N ALA A 45 11.09 12.31 -3.42
CA ALA A 45 11.43 11.38 -2.35
C ALA A 45 11.18 11.94 -0.94
N PHE A 46 11.43 13.24 -0.72
CA PHE A 46 11.23 13.90 0.56
C PHE A 46 9.75 13.96 0.93
N GLU A 47 8.90 14.38 -0.01
CA GLU A 47 7.45 14.39 0.20
C GLU A 47 6.90 13.00 0.50
N LEU A 48 7.34 11.97 -0.24
CA LEU A 48 6.92 10.59 0.02
C LEU A 48 7.35 10.12 1.41
N LEU A 49 8.58 10.44 1.83
CA LEU A 49 9.11 10.08 3.13
C LEU A 49 8.26 10.72 4.25
N VAL A 50 8.03 12.03 4.18
CA VAL A 50 7.21 12.78 5.15
C VAL A 50 5.78 12.26 5.17
N ALA A 51 5.15 12.08 4.00
CA ALA A 51 3.79 11.54 3.89
C ALA A 51 3.68 10.12 4.48
N THR A 52 4.70 9.29 4.28
CA THR A 52 4.71 7.92 4.83
C THR A 52 4.84 7.94 6.35
N VAL A 53 5.66 8.82 6.94
CA VAL A 53 5.73 9.00 8.39
C VAL A 53 4.38 9.50 8.95
N LEU A 54 3.73 10.45 8.25
CA LEU A 54 2.40 10.94 8.62
C LEU A 54 1.30 9.87 8.52
N SER A 55 1.43 8.91 7.61
CA SER A 55 0.48 7.81 7.41
C SER A 55 0.42 6.82 8.57
N ALA A 56 1.39 6.85 9.49
CA ALA A 56 1.38 6.00 10.67
C ALA A 56 0.08 6.23 11.48
N GLN A 57 -0.77 5.20 11.51
CA GLN A 57 -2.09 5.21 12.16
C GLN A 57 -3.03 6.31 11.64
N THR A 58 -2.92 6.65 10.36
CA THR A 58 -3.74 7.66 9.68
C THR A 58 -4.15 7.14 8.31
N THR A 59 -5.32 7.54 7.82
CA THR A 59 -5.74 7.15 6.47
C THR A 59 -4.98 7.97 5.42
N ASP A 60 -4.64 7.34 4.29
CA ASP A 60 -3.97 8.03 3.17
C ASP A 60 -4.78 9.24 2.70
N VAL A 61 -6.12 9.15 2.70
CA VAL A 61 -7.02 10.28 2.40
C VAL A 61 -6.77 11.46 3.32
N ARG A 62 -6.63 11.24 4.63
CA ARG A 62 -6.38 12.32 5.60
C ARG A 62 -4.99 12.90 5.40
N VAL A 63 -3.98 12.07 5.16
CA VAL A 63 -2.62 12.55 4.87
C VAL A 63 -2.62 13.43 3.63
N ASN A 64 -3.24 12.98 2.53
CA ASN A 64 -3.30 13.70 1.26
C ASN A 64 -4.10 15.01 1.32
N LEU A 65 -5.00 15.17 2.30
CA LEU A 65 -5.67 16.46 2.57
C LEU A 65 -4.81 17.42 3.39
N THR A 66 -3.80 16.91 4.10
CA THR A 66 -2.91 17.69 4.96
C THR A 66 -1.59 18.07 4.27
N THR A 67 -1.04 17.18 3.45
CA THR A 67 0.26 17.37 2.82
C THR A 67 0.37 18.57 1.86
N PRO A 68 -0.67 19.04 1.15
CA PRO A 68 -0.53 20.21 0.28
C PRO A 68 -0.09 21.47 1.04
N ALA A 69 -0.80 21.81 2.12
CA ALA A 69 -0.44 22.97 2.95
C ALA A 69 0.92 22.78 3.66
N LEU A 70 1.23 21.54 4.06
CA LEU A 70 2.52 21.21 4.66
C LEU A 70 3.68 21.45 3.70
N PHE A 71 3.59 20.97 2.46
CA PHE A 71 4.66 21.06 1.48
C PHE A 71 4.72 22.42 0.77
N GLU A 72 3.64 23.20 0.80
CA GLU A 72 3.70 24.62 0.46
C GLU A 72 4.51 25.39 1.50
N ARG A 73 4.29 25.11 2.79
CA ARG A 73 4.99 25.80 3.88
C ARG A 73 6.44 25.32 4.06
N TYR A 74 6.68 24.02 3.93
CA TYR A 74 7.97 23.37 4.12
C TYR A 74 8.29 22.46 2.92
N PRO A 75 8.80 23.03 1.82
CA PRO A 75 8.98 22.31 0.55
C PRO A 75 10.12 21.29 0.55
N ASP A 76 11.08 21.41 1.48
CA ASP A 76 12.25 20.55 1.55
C ASP A 76 12.68 20.25 3.01
N ALA A 77 13.70 19.39 3.15
CA ALA A 77 14.23 18.99 4.45
C ALA A 77 14.80 20.16 5.25
N ARG A 78 15.40 21.17 4.60
CA ARG A 78 15.97 22.33 5.29
C ARG A 78 14.85 23.17 5.89
N ALA A 79 13.85 23.54 5.09
CA ALA A 79 12.69 24.29 5.54
C ALA A 79 11.95 23.57 6.69
N LEU A 80 11.78 22.25 6.59
CA LEU A 80 11.11 21.48 7.66
C LEU A 80 11.98 21.32 8.91
N SER A 81 13.31 21.26 8.79
CA SER A 81 14.22 21.14 9.94
C SER A 81 14.23 22.37 10.85
N GLU A 82 13.96 23.54 10.25
CA GLU A 82 13.90 24.87 10.88
C GLU A 82 12.46 25.28 11.26
N ALA A 83 11.48 24.42 11.01
CA ALA A 83 10.08 24.71 11.28
C ALA A 83 9.80 25.00 12.76
N GLN A 84 8.95 26.00 13.03
CA GLN A 84 8.46 26.25 14.38
C GLN A 84 7.52 25.11 14.79
N GLU A 85 7.83 24.48 15.92
CA GLU A 85 7.11 23.28 16.38
C GLU A 85 5.59 23.50 16.48
N THR A 86 5.15 24.63 17.00
CA THR A 86 3.73 24.96 17.15
C THR A 86 3.01 25.09 15.81
N GLU A 87 3.64 25.73 14.83
CA GLU A 87 3.08 25.89 13.48
C GLU A 87 2.95 24.52 12.77
N LEU A 88 4.01 23.71 12.84
CA LEU A 88 4.00 22.37 12.27
C LEU A 88 2.93 21.49 12.92
N GLN A 89 2.79 21.56 14.26
CA GLN A 89 1.74 20.85 14.99
C GLN A 89 0.34 21.23 14.52
N GLU A 90 0.07 22.51 14.25
CA GLU A 90 -1.22 22.98 13.77
C GLU A 90 -1.56 22.39 12.39
N ILE A 91 -0.59 22.45 11.45
CA ILE A 91 -0.75 21.91 10.10
C ILE A 91 -1.06 20.41 10.14
N ILE A 92 -0.31 19.62 10.92
CA ILE A 92 -0.42 18.16 10.91
C ILE A 92 -1.40 17.60 11.97
N ARG A 93 -2.02 18.46 12.79
CA ARG A 93 -3.00 18.08 13.81
C ARG A 93 -4.08 17.11 13.31
N PRO A 94 -4.65 17.28 12.10
CA PRO A 94 -5.68 16.38 11.58
C PRO A 94 -5.22 14.93 11.37
N THR A 95 -3.91 14.67 11.34
CA THR A 95 -3.36 13.32 11.16
C THR A 95 -3.36 12.48 12.44
N GLY A 96 -3.64 13.05 13.62
CA GLY A 96 -3.58 12.33 14.89
C GLY A 96 -2.14 11.97 15.31
N PHE A 97 -1.92 11.72 16.61
CA PHE A 97 -0.57 11.56 17.19
C PHE A 97 0.42 12.67 16.80
N TYR A 98 -0.12 13.87 16.52
CA TYR A 98 0.60 14.93 15.84
C TYR A 98 1.82 15.43 16.59
N ARG A 99 1.84 15.38 17.93
CA ARG A 99 3.03 15.72 18.74
C ARG A 99 4.20 14.78 18.47
N ALA A 100 3.96 13.47 18.50
CA ALA A 100 4.98 12.47 18.21
C ALA A 100 5.44 12.54 16.75
N LYS A 101 4.51 12.78 15.82
CA LYS A 101 4.83 12.99 14.41
C LYS A 101 5.65 14.26 14.19
N THR A 102 5.32 15.36 14.85
CA THR A 102 6.08 16.62 14.79
C THR A 102 7.53 16.38 15.20
N ASN A 103 7.74 15.74 16.36
CA ASN A 103 9.08 15.40 16.84
C ASN A 103 9.84 14.53 15.83
N SER A 104 9.16 13.54 15.24
CA SER A 104 9.75 12.66 14.23
C SER A 104 10.13 13.42 12.96
N LEU A 105 9.24 14.29 12.45
CA LEU A 105 9.48 15.07 11.23
C LEU A 105 10.61 16.10 11.41
N LEU A 106 10.65 16.80 12.54
CA LEU A 106 11.74 17.74 12.85
C LEU A 106 13.08 17.00 12.96
N ALA A 107 13.12 15.90 13.73
CA ALA A 107 14.34 15.12 13.93
C ALA A 107 14.82 14.45 12.64
N LEU A 108 13.91 13.90 11.84
CA LEU A 108 14.19 13.34 10.52
C LEU A 108 14.75 14.39 9.58
N SER A 109 14.13 15.57 9.52
CA SER A 109 14.56 16.63 8.60
C SER A 109 15.93 17.19 8.99
N ARG A 110 16.20 17.35 10.30
CA ARG A 110 17.53 17.72 10.81
C ARG A 110 18.58 16.68 10.44
N ARG A 111 18.29 15.39 10.66
CA ARG A 111 19.21 14.30 10.26
C ARG A 111 19.49 14.30 8.76
N LEU A 112 18.48 14.55 7.92
CA LEU A 112 18.70 14.68 6.48
C LEU A 112 19.65 15.83 6.16
N VAL A 113 19.49 17.00 6.79
CA VAL A 113 20.36 18.17 6.58
C VAL A 113 21.78 17.91 7.08
N ASP A 114 21.93 17.36 8.28
CA ASP A 114 23.22 17.21 8.96
C ASP A 114 24.07 16.07 8.39
N GLU A 115 23.44 14.95 8.01
CA GLU A 115 24.14 13.71 7.63
C GLU A 115 24.02 13.37 6.12
N TYR A 116 23.06 13.97 5.40
CA TYR A 116 22.75 13.62 4.01
C TYR A 116 22.55 14.85 3.10
N ASP A 117 23.07 16.02 3.48
CA ASP A 117 23.00 17.27 2.70
C ASP A 117 21.57 17.69 2.28
N GLY A 118 20.58 17.33 3.09
CA GLY A 118 19.15 17.58 2.85
C GLY A 118 18.49 16.63 1.85
N VAL A 119 19.21 15.60 1.39
CA VAL A 119 18.72 14.63 0.39
C VAL A 119 18.31 13.33 1.06
N VAL A 120 17.18 12.76 0.63
CA VAL A 120 16.74 11.44 1.11
C VAL A 120 17.69 10.36 0.59
N PRO A 121 18.29 9.52 1.46
CA PRO A 121 19.22 8.50 1.01
C PRO A 121 18.51 7.36 0.26
N GLY A 122 19.19 6.82 -0.77
CA GLY A 122 18.69 5.76 -1.64
C GLY A 122 19.02 4.34 -1.18
N ARG A 123 19.38 4.14 0.10
CA ARG A 123 19.75 2.85 0.67
C ARG A 123 18.88 2.50 1.87
N LEU A 124 18.58 1.21 2.01
CA LEU A 124 17.75 0.70 3.10
C LEU A 124 18.40 0.94 4.47
N GLU A 125 19.71 0.64 4.59
CA GLU A 125 20.43 0.78 5.86
C GLU A 125 20.40 2.23 6.38
N ASP A 126 20.54 3.20 5.47
CA ASP A 126 20.52 4.62 5.80
C ASP A 126 19.12 5.09 6.18
N LEU A 127 18.10 4.72 5.40
CA LEU A 127 16.72 5.13 5.64
C LEU A 127 16.21 4.64 7.00
N VAL A 128 16.52 3.42 7.42
CA VAL A 128 16.05 2.88 8.71
C VAL A 128 16.73 3.54 9.92
N THR A 129 17.80 4.31 9.71
CA THR A 129 18.35 5.14 10.78
C THR A 129 17.50 6.37 11.05
N LEU A 130 16.68 6.82 10.10
CA LEU A 130 15.91 8.05 10.23
C LEU A 130 14.77 7.91 11.27
N PRO A 131 14.54 8.91 12.14
CA PRO A 131 13.45 8.89 13.11
C PRO A 131 12.09 8.67 12.45
N GLY A 132 11.31 7.71 12.97
CA GLY A 132 9.99 7.38 12.42
C GLY A 132 10.02 6.50 11.16
N VAL A 133 11.19 6.09 10.69
CA VAL A 133 11.35 5.25 9.49
C VAL A 133 11.74 3.83 9.88
N GLY A 134 10.76 2.93 9.82
CA GLY A 134 11.02 1.49 9.89
C GLY A 134 11.29 0.89 8.51
N ARG A 135 11.68 -0.39 8.46
CA ARG A 135 11.93 -1.16 7.22
C ARG A 135 10.80 -1.05 6.19
N LYS A 136 9.53 -1.11 6.63
CA LYS A 136 8.37 -0.95 5.75
C LYS A 136 8.32 0.44 5.11
N THR A 137 8.53 1.50 5.89
CA THR A 137 8.57 2.89 5.38
C THR A 137 9.73 3.06 4.39
N ALA A 138 10.90 2.53 4.72
CA ALA A 138 12.05 2.58 3.83
C ALA A 138 11.78 1.87 2.48
N ASN A 139 11.22 0.66 2.49
CA ASN A 139 10.86 -0.06 1.26
C ASN A 139 9.79 0.69 0.43
N VAL A 140 8.85 1.40 1.06
CA VAL A 140 7.90 2.27 0.35
C VAL A 140 8.64 3.37 -0.39
N VAL A 141 9.56 4.07 0.29
CA VAL A 141 10.33 5.17 -0.31
C VAL A 141 11.24 4.68 -1.42
N LEU A 142 12.02 3.62 -1.17
CA LEU A 142 12.92 3.02 -2.15
C LEU A 142 12.20 2.55 -3.42
N GLY A 143 11.08 1.84 -3.26
CA GLY A 143 10.32 1.33 -4.39
C GLY A 143 9.67 2.41 -5.24
N ASN A 144 9.12 3.45 -4.61
CA ASN A 144 8.30 4.43 -5.33
C ASN A 144 9.05 5.71 -5.75
N ALA A 145 10.08 6.11 -5.02
CA ALA A 145 10.87 7.31 -5.35
C ALA A 145 12.21 7.00 -6.03
N PHE A 146 12.81 5.84 -5.76
CA PHE A 146 14.13 5.47 -6.30
C PHE A 146 14.10 4.31 -7.30
N GLY A 147 12.94 3.66 -7.49
CA GLY A 147 12.81 2.49 -8.36
C GLY A 147 13.59 1.26 -7.85
N VAL A 148 14.00 1.26 -6.59
CA VAL A 148 14.71 0.13 -5.95
C VAL A 148 13.67 -0.87 -5.48
N PRO A 149 13.61 -2.09 -6.07
CA PRO A 149 12.50 -2.99 -5.78
C PRO A 149 12.50 -3.47 -4.33
N GLY A 150 11.31 -3.52 -3.73
CA GLY A 150 11.12 -3.96 -2.35
C GLY A 150 9.69 -4.39 -2.10
N ILE A 151 9.53 -5.47 -1.33
CA ILE A 151 8.21 -5.91 -0.86
C ILE A 151 7.86 -5.11 0.40
N THR A 152 6.70 -4.45 0.38
CA THR A 152 6.19 -3.70 1.53
C THR A 152 5.14 -4.54 2.26
N VAL A 153 5.56 -5.21 3.32
CA VAL A 153 4.66 -6.04 4.14
C VAL A 153 3.91 -5.16 5.14
N ASP A 154 2.67 -4.82 4.79
CA ASP A 154 1.70 -4.22 5.70
C ASP A 154 0.65 -5.25 6.18
N THR A 155 -0.37 -4.78 6.91
CA THR A 155 -1.44 -5.64 7.42
C THR A 155 -2.32 -6.24 6.32
N HIS A 156 -2.40 -5.61 5.14
CA HIS A 156 -3.07 -6.16 3.97
C HIS A 156 -2.20 -7.23 3.33
N PHE A 157 -0.95 -6.90 2.99
CA PHE A 157 -0.03 -7.80 2.33
C PHE A 157 0.19 -9.08 3.13
N GLY A 158 0.53 -8.98 4.43
CA GLY A 158 0.76 -10.15 5.28
C GLY A 158 -0.48 -11.04 5.40
N ARG A 159 -1.67 -10.44 5.60
CA ARG A 159 -2.94 -11.19 5.63
C ARG A 159 -3.20 -11.93 4.32
N LEU A 160 -3.00 -11.25 3.18
CA LEU A 160 -3.28 -11.83 1.88
C LEU A 160 -2.24 -12.88 1.50
N ALA A 161 -0.96 -12.67 1.81
CA ALA A 161 0.09 -13.65 1.61
C ALA A 161 -0.25 -14.97 2.34
N ARG A 162 -0.79 -14.90 3.56
CA ARG A 162 -1.29 -16.08 4.28
C ARG A 162 -2.56 -16.68 3.68
N ARG A 163 -3.56 -15.88 3.28
CA ARG A 163 -4.77 -16.37 2.59
C ARG A 163 -4.46 -17.03 1.25
N PHE A 164 -3.46 -16.54 0.55
CA PHE A 164 -2.95 -17.14 -0.68
C PHE A 164 -2.03 -18.32 -0.41
N ARG A 165 -1.70 -18.62 0.86
CA ARG A 165 -0.72 -19.63 1.28
C ARG A 165 0.62 -19.46 0.54
N TRP A 166 1.09 -18.23 0.40
CA TRP A 166 2.45 -17.94 -0.05
C TRP A 166 3.46 -18.13 1.08
N THR A 167 3.00 -17.99 2.31
CA THR A 167 3.74 -18.09 3.56
C THR A 167 2.78 -18.44 4.68
N ALA A 168 3.29 -19.07 5.74
CA ALA A 168 2.59 -19.24 7.02
C ALA A 168 3.07 -18.23 8.08
N ALA A 169 4.09 -17.42 7.78
CA ALA A 169 4.71 -16.51 8.72
C ALA A 169 3.83 -15.30 9.06
N ASP A 170 3.99 -14.81 10.28
CA ASP A 170 3.42 -13.55 10.75
C ASP A 170 4.44 -12.42 10.81
N ASP A 171 5.71 -12.76 10.98
CA ASP A 171 6.80 -11.79 11.01
C ASP A 171 6.98 -11.13 9.62
N PRO A 172 6.91 -9.79 9.53
CA PRO A 172 7.00 -9.09 8.24
C PRO A 172 8.28 -9.35 7.45
N VAL A 173 9.42 -9.50 8.12
CA VAL A 173 10.72 -9.75 7.46
C VAL A 173 10.75 -11.15 6.85
N THR A 174 10.22 -12.12 7.57
CA THR A 174 10.09 -13.50 7.06
C THR A 174 9.13 -13.55 5.87
N VAL A 175 7.97 -12.87 5.96
CA VAL A 175 7.01 -12.76 4.85
C VAL A 175 7.66 -12.10 3.62
N GLU A 176 8.44 -11.03 3.81
CA GLU A 176 9.18 -10.34 2.75
C GLU A 176 10.09 -11.32 1.98
N HIS A 177 10.92 -12.10 2.69
CA HIS A 177 11.84 -13.05 2.07
C HIS A 177 11.12 -14.23 1.41
N GLU A 178 10.16 -14.85 2.08
CA GLU A 178 9.45 -16.02 1.56
C GLU A 178 8.62 -15.68 0.32
N VAL A 179 7.89 -14.57 0.36
CA VAL A 179 7.12 -14.12 -0.82
C VAL A 179 8.07 -13.62 -1.91
N GLY A 180 9.17 -12.94 -1.54
CA GLY A 180 10.21 -12.50 -2.47
C GLY A 180 10.77 -13.62 -3.34
N ALA A 181 10.96 -14.82 -2.78
CA ALA A 181 11.46 -15.99 -3.52
C ALA A 181 10.48 -16.52 -4.60
N LEU A 182 9.20 -16.14 -4.54
CA LEU A 182 8.16 -16.57 -5.49
C LEU A 182 8.14 -15.69 -6.76
N PHE A 183 8.58 -14.44 -6.67
CA PHE A 183 8.48 -13.42 -7.72
C PHE A 183 9.85 -12.90 -8.13
N GLU A 184 9.95 -12.30 -9.32
CA GLU A 184 11.19 -11.64 -9.74
C GLU A 184 11.34 -10.30 -9.01
N PRO A 185 12.57 -9.90 -8.59
CA PRO A 185 12.77 -8.66 -7.85
C PRO A 185 12.15 -7.42 -8.49
N ARG A 186 12.27 -7.28 -9.82
CA ARG A 186 11.70 -6.15 -10.58
C ARG A 186 10.18 -5.97 -10.42
N ASP A 187 9.47 -7.03 -10.02
CA ASP A 187 8.01 -7.02 -9.89
C ASP A 187 7.56 -6.71 -8.43
N TRP A 188 8.49 -6.70 -7.46
CA TRP A 188 8.16 -6.65 -6.03
C TRP A 188 7.33 -5.44 -5.61
N THR A 189 7.75 -4.23 -6.01
CA THR A 189 7.04 -2.99 -5.62
C THR A 189 5.62 -2.96 -6.19
N LEU A 190 5.46 -3.30 -7.48
CA LEU A 190 4.15 -3.33 -8.12
C LEU A 190 3.26 -4.44 -7.55
N LEU A 191 3.83 -5.62 -7.27
CA LEU A 191 3.14 -6.71 -6.59
C LEU A 191 2.60 -6.25 -5.23
N SER A 192 3.39 -5.55 -4.42
CA SER A 192 2.94 -5.00 -3.14
C SER A 192 1.73 -4.09 -3.31
N HIS A 193 1.77 -3.15 -4.27
CA HIS A 193 0.63 -2.28 -4.55
C HIS A 193 -0.61 -3.08 -4.95
N GLN A 194 -0.48 -4.04 -5.86
CA GLN A 194 -1.61 -4.84 -6.34
C GLN A 194 -2.23 -5.71 -5.24
N VAL A 195 -1.41 -6.31 -4.38
CA VAL A 195 -1.89 -7.10 -3.23
C VAL A 195 -2.58 -6.19 -2.21
N ILE A 196 -1.99 -5.03 -1.88
CA ILE A 196 -2.62 -4.06 -0.96
C ILE A 196 -3.95 -3.56 -1.53
N PHE A 197 -4.00 -3.24 -2.83
CA PHE A 197 -5.23 -2.87 -3.53
C PHE A 197 -6.31 -3.94 -3.38
N HIS A 198 -5.95 -5.20 -3.66
CA HIS A 198 -6.88 -6.32 -3.50
C HIS A 198 -7.39 -6.45 -2.07
N GLY A 199 -6.50 -6.29 -1.09
CA GLY A 199 -6.83 -6.36 0.32
C GLY A 199 -7.71 -5.22 0.83
N ARG A 200 -7.68 -4.05 0.18
CA ARG A 200 -8.52 -2.89 0.48
C ARG A 200 -9.87 -2.92 -0.25
N ARG A 201 -9.93 -3.53 -1.44
CA ARG A 201 -11.09 -3.46 -2.35
C ARG A 201 -11.99 -4.70 -2.31
N ILE A 202 -11.41 -5.88 -2.11
CA ILE A 202 -12.13 -7.18 -2.24
C ILE A 202 -11.89 -8.07 -1.02
N CYS A 203 -10.62 -8.30 -0.65
CA CYS A 203 -10.23 -9.29 0.35
C CYS A 203 -10.15 -8.68 1.77
N HIS A 204 -11.27 -8.14 2.22
CA HIS A 204 -11.41 -7.47 3.52
C HIS A 204 -11.04 -8.39 4.69
N ALA A 205 -10.54 -7.80 5.78
CA ALA A 205 -10.08 -8.57 6.94
C ALA A 205 -11.20 -9.45 7.54
N ARG A 206 -12.37 -8.86 7.82
CA ARG A 206 -13.48 -9.54 8.49
C ARG A 206 -14.38 -10.36 7.55
N LYS A 207 -14.81 -9.78 6.42
CA LYS A 207 -15.74 -10.43 5.48
C LYS A 207 -15.30 -10.16 4.03
N PRO A 208 -14.40 -10.99 3.46
CA PRO A 208 -13.96 -10.81 2.09
C PRO A 208 -15.08 -11.11 1.08
N ALA A 209 -15.03 -10.45 -0.09
CA ALA A 209 -16.01 -10.61 -1.17
C ALA A 209 -15.66 -11.80 -2.09
N CYS A 210 -15.62 -13.02 -1.54
CA CYS A 210 -15.16 -14.22 -2.26
C CYS A 210 -15.95 -14.51 -3.55
N GLY A 211 -17.28 -14.30 -3.54
CA GLY A 211 -18.18 -14.59 -4.65
C GLY A 211 -17.92 -13.80 -5.94
N VAL A 212 -17.21 -12.68 -5.84
CA VAL A 212 -16.81 -11.82 -6.98
C VAL A 212 -15.29 -11.67 -7.10
N CYS A 213 -14.52 -12.43 -6.32
CA CYS A 213 -13.07 -12.30 -6.31
C CYS A 213 -12.45 -12.90 -7.59
N PRO A 214 -11.61 -12.15 -8.33
CA PRO A 214 -10.98 -12.66 -9.55
C PRO A 214 -9.99 -13.83 -9.29
N LEU A 215 -9.60 -14.02 -8.02
CA LEU A 215 -8.69 -15.08 -7.60
C LEU A 215 -9.41 -16.35 -7.14
N ALA A 216 -10.75 -16.40 -7.16
CA ALA A 216 -11.54 -17.47 -6.54
C ALA A 216 -11.07 -18.88 -6.94
N ALA A 217 -10.79 -19.11 -8.23
CA ALA A 217 -10.37 -20.43 -8.74
C ALA A 217 -8.96 -20.86 -8.29
N LEU A 218 -8.14 -19.95 -7.77
CA LEU A 218 -6.75 -20.20 -7.35
C LEU A 218 -6.53 -19.99 -5.85
N CYS A 219 -7.52 -19.46 -5.14
CA CYS A 219 -7.38 -19.03 -3.75
C CYS A 219 -7.61 -20.21 -2.80
N PRO A 220 -6.60 -20.63 -2.01
CA PRO A 220 -6.77 -21.69 -1.02
C PRO A 220 -7.73 -21.32 0.12
N SER A 221 -7.91 -20.03 0.36
CA SER A 221 -8.83 -19.45 1.35
C SER A 221 -10.20 -19.06 0.76
N TYR A 222 -10.53 -19.49 -0.46
CA TYR A 222 -11.87 -19.24 -1.00
C TYR A 222 -12.94 -19.83 -0.08
N GLY A 223 -13.96 -19.03 0.25
CA GLY A 223 -15.02 -19.42 1.18
C GLY A 223 -14.87 -18.85 2.60
N GLU A 224 -13.77 -18.16 2.92
CA GLU A 224 -13.65 -17.42 4.20
C GLU A 224 -14.64 -16.25 4.35
N GLY A 225 -15.23 -15.78 3.25
CA GLY A 225 -16.17 -14.66 3.23
C GLY A 225 -17.44 -14.94 2.44
N GLU A 226 -18.08 -13.87 1.95
CA GLU A 226 -19.33 -13.98 1.20
C GLU A 226 -19.10 -14.64 -0.16
N THR A 227 -19.74 -15.79 -0.41
CA THR A 227 -19.61 -16.53 -1.68
C THR A 227 -20.76 -16.29 -2.64
N ASP A 228 -21.90 -15.78 -2.16
CA ASP A 228 -23.00 -15.38 -3.04
C ASP A 228 -22.57 -14.17 -3.89
N PRO A 229 -22.56 -14.25 -5.23
CA PRO A 229 -22.04 -13.18 -6.08
C PRO A 229 -22.77 -11.84 -5.87
N MET A 230 -24.09 -11.87 -5.70
CA MET A 230 -24.90 -10.65 -5.54
C MET A 230 -24.64 -9.97 -4.20
N LYS A 231 -24.49 -10.74 -3.12
CA LYS A 231 -24.13 -10.20 -1.79
C LYS A 231 -22.68 -9.78 -1.73
N ALA A 232 -21.76 -10.52 -2.36
CA ALA A 232 -20.34 -10.22 -2.38
C ALA A 232 -20.05 -8.93 -3.18
N ALA A 233 -20.76 -8.68 -4.28
CA ALA A 233 -20.64 -7.44 -5.06
C ALA A 233 -20.89 -6.19 -4.20
N LYS A 234 -21.83 -6.26 -3.25
CA LYS A 234 -22.14 -5.15 -2.33
C LYS A 234 -21.03 -4.85 -1.32
N LEU A 235 -20.07 -5.75 -1.16
CA LEU A 235 -18.92 -5.58 -0.27
C LEU A 235 -17.72 -4.92 -0.96
N LEU A 236 -17.75 -4.73 -2.27
CA LEU A 236 -16.67 -4.07 -2.98
C LEU A 236 -16.49 -2.62 -2.51
N LYS A 237 -15.25 -2.14 -2.53
CA LYS A 237 -14.84 -0.84 -1.96
C LYS A 237 -14.09 0.01 -2.96
N TYR A 238 -13.94 1.30 -2.65
CA TYR A 238 -13.30 2.29 -3.52
C TYR A 238 -13.92 2.30 -4.92
N GLU A 239 -13.10 2.30 -5.97
CA GLU A 239 -13.56 2.34 -7.36
C GLU A 239 -14.29 1.07 -7.80
N LEU A 240 -14.20 -0.03 -7.03
CA LEU A 240 -14.96 -1.25 -7.32
C LEU A 240 -16.33 -1.28 -6.65
N ALA A 241 -16.65 -0.32 -5.78
CA ALA A 241 -17.95 -0.28 -5.13
C ALA A 241 -19.08 -0.09 -6.16
N PRO A 242 -20.28 -0.67 -5.94
CA PRO A 242 -21.40 -0.49 -6.86
C PRO A 242 -21.73 0.98 -7.12
N GLY A 243 -21.94 1.36 -8.39
CA GLY A 243 -22.23 2.75 -8.77
C GLY A 243 -20.99 3.63 -8.95
N ARG A 244 -19.79 3.04 -9.00
CA ARG A 244 -18.51 3.76 -9.21
C ARG A 244 -17.78 3.33 -10.48
N GLU A 245 -18.50 2.77 -11.44
CA GLU A 245 -17.97 2.23 -12.68
C GLU A 245 -17.21 3.29 -13.49
N GLU A 246 -17.71 4.53 -13.52
CA GLU A 246 -17.02 5.65 -14.17
C GLU A 246 -15.64 5.93 -13.53
N LEU A 247 -15.54 5.91 -12.21
CA LEU A 247 -14.27 6.12 -11.50
C LEU A 247 -13.27 5.01 -11.86
N LEU A 248 -13.72 3.76 -11.92
CA LEU A 248 -12.88 2.64 -12.33
C LEU A 248 -12.35 2.83 -13.76
N GLU A 249 -13.19 3.22 -14.70
CA GLU A 249 -12.78 3.44 -16.08
C GLU A 249 -11.79 4.60 -16.21
N LEU A 250 -11.99 5.69 -15.48
CA LEU A 250 -11.01 6.80 -15.45
C LEU A 250 -9.66 6.37 -14.88
N MET A 251 -9.65 5.58 -13.79
CA MET A 251 -8.41 5.05 -13.22
C MET A 251 -7.69 4.10 -14.20
N ARG A 252 -8.45 3.26 -14.93
CA ARG A 252 -7.90 2.38 -15.98
C ARG A 252 -7.36 3.15 -17.18
N ALA A 253 -7.97 4.29 -17.49
CA ALA A 253 -7.47 5.22 -18.51
C ALA A 253 -6.22 6.00 -18.06
N GLY A 254 -5.70 5.75 -16.85
CA GLY A 254 -4.47 6.34 -16.34
C GLY A 254 -4.64 7.69 -15.63
N ARG A 255 -5.88 8.10 -15.33
CA ARG A 255 -6.11 9.32 -14.54
C ARG A 255 -5.55 9.17 -13.14
N THR A 256 -4.72 10.13 -12.74
CA THR A 256 -4.09 10.15 -11.43
C THR A 256 -5.12 10.48 -10.36
N ARG A 257 -4.80 10.14 -9.11
CA ARG A 257 -5.66 10.45 -7.95
C ARG A 257 -5.81 11.97 -7.75
N ALA A 258 -4.79 12.76 -8.10
CA ALA A 258 -4.85 14.22 -8.06
C ALA A 258 -5.89 14.76 -9.04
N GLU A 259 -5.80 14.38 -10.32
CA GLU A 259 -6.74 14.79 -11.36
C GLU A 259 -8.19 14.37 -11.02
N LEU A 260 -8.37 13.17 -10.44
CA LEU A 260 -9.68 12.67 -10.05
C LEU A 260 -10.31 13.51 -8.92
N ARG A 261 -9.52 13.95 -7.94
CA ARG A 261 -10.03 14.82 -6.86
C ARG A 261 -10.36 16.22 -7.36
N GLU A 262 -9.55 16.78 -8.25
CA GLU A 262 -9.84 18.07 -8.89
C GLU A 262 -11.13 18.01 -9.69
N ALA A 263 -11.38 16.90 -10.37
CA ALA A 263 -12.65 16.59 -11.04
C ALA A 263 -13.80 16.19 -10.08
N SER A 264 -13.63 16.37 -8.76
CA SER A 264 -14.64 16.07 -7.73
C SER A 264 -15.06 14.59 -7.63
N HIS A 265 -14.25 13.65 -8.14
CA HIS A 265 -14.45 12.24 -7.87
C HIS A 265 -13.93 11.88 -6.46
N GLY A 266 -14.83 11.54 -5.54
CA GLY A 266 -14.45 11.14 -4.19
C GLY A 266 -13.60 9.85 -4.18
N LEU A 267 -12.39 9.86 -3.64
CA LEU A 267 -11.49 8.69 -3.67
C LEU A 267 -11.58 7.78 -2.44
N SER A 268 -12.50 8.08 -1.53
CA SER A 268 -12.82 7.29 -0.33
C SER A 268 -14.12 6.52 -0.53
N ALA A 269 -14.17 5.21 -0.20
CA ALA A 269 -15.41 4.44 0.01
C ALA A 269 -15.14 3.08 0.69
#